data_AF-A0A6N7YCX0-F1
#
_entry.id   AF-A0A6N7YCX0-F1
#
_cell.length_a   1.000
_cell.length_b   1.000
_cell.length_c   1.000
_cell.angle_alpha   90.00
_cell.angle_beta   90.00
_cell.angle_gamma   90.00
#
_symmetry.space_group_name_H-M   'P 1'
#
loop_
_entity.id
_entity.type
_entity.pdbx_description
1 polymer ?
#
loop_
_entity_poly.entity_id
_entity_poly.type
_entity_poly.pdbx_seq_one_letter_code
_entity_poly.pdbx_strand_id
1 'polypeptide(L)'
;MPKRRRWSVHCNNGYYYKLYKKNPDIIDQQKQNILWVYRICHYALNENHDLAKEKIESLNKMFTYPLSTDLLIQTESAEQKNDKYKKKVGHHLRKITGLTWEQLSKYHIRRDFTAEERKEYDKNRYKGKLKENNSKPKSEQINEQAKVVQELVKEGKTEREIMEIFGFSRSKVKSLKKKSIQDKDNKDNVNFDAALQLLREGHNIRINGGAGTGKTTLLRLFVDNLTDEEKKGTIIVAPSNRAASNVGGITIHKAFNLEPKNYSPNSPYQYMENFPNISKVIIDECSMLRFDLFHQVARIIREIENRENKKIQIILCGDNAQLPPVMPKDDLKSLCKAWKMNKSQIGKGQIEKSPLYNSFQFSEIELTSIIRQDNIADALNCNRVRYKDPSIIKLLNTKVNPEKRYDQNALHLCSYRSEAKNVNETIIQQHDYVHFVEESTMDDSYSLEVYVGMPVYFMLSTSKYSKGDLGKITKINKKTIKVDVIGGNEVLVKKQIIDLDNGMKIRQFPLEPAHAITIHKAQGMTINQDIVIHPPMFDDAMLYTAITRATNLSNVYFTQLLTKKDLGI
;
A
#
# COMPACT_ATOMS: atom_id res chain seq x y z
N MET A 1 23.34 11.48 55.76
CA MET A 1 21.93 11.05 55.59
C MET A 1 21.87 9.54 55.40
N PRO A 2 20.95 8.83 56.06
CA PRO A 2 20.97 7.38 56.11
C PRO A 2 20.62 6.75 54.76
N LYS A 3 21.37 5.70 54.43
CA LYS A 3 21.22 4.84 53.24
C LYS A 3 19.76 4.39 53.12
N ARG A 4 19.09 4.71 52.01
CA ARG A 4 17.79 4.13 51.64
C ARG A 4 17.94 2.60 51.57
N ARG A 5 17.51 1.88 52.61
CA ARG A 5 17.46 0.42 52.59
C ARG A 5 16.37 -0.03 51.61
N ARG A 6 16.79 -0.82 50.61
CA ARG A 6 15.91 -1.46 49.61
C ARG A 6 15.33 -2.73 50.23
N TRP A 7 14.04 -2.98 50.03
CA TRP A 7 13.43 -4.28 50.28
C TRP A 7 12.99 -4.89 48.95
N SER A 8 13.21 -6.20 48.81
CA SER A 8 12.84 -7.04 47.67
C SER A 8 11.98 -8.19 48.18
N VAL A 9 10.81 -8.39 47.58
CA VAL A 9 9.97 -9.57 47.83
C VAL A 9 10.33 -10.62 46.79
N HIS A 10 10.68 -11.82 47.25
CA HIS A 10 10.94 -12.97 46.38
C HIS A 10 9.65 -13.75 46.14
N CYS A 11 9.32 -13.99 44.87
CA CYS A 11 8.39 -15.03 44.44
C CYS A 11 9.20 -16.18 43.83
N ASN A 12 8.80 -17.44 44.06
CA ASN A 12 9.58 -18.64 43.71
C ASN A 12 9.93 -18.82 42.22
N ASN A 13 9.41 -17.97 41.31
CA ASN A 13 9.75 -17.97 39.89
C ASN A 13 10.50 -16.71 39.43
N GLY A 14 11.22 -16.02 40.32
CA GLY A 14 12.23 -15.03 39.94
C GLY A 14 11.71 -13.64 39.49
N TYR A 15 10.44 -13.29 39.73
CA TYR A 15 9.91 -11.96 39.42
C TYR A 15 9.97 -11.01 40.62
N TYR A 16 10.33 -9.74 40.38
CA TYR A 16 10.30 -8.67 41.38
C TYR A 16 9.18 -7.66 41.08
N TYR A 17 8.32 -7.37 42.07
CA TYR A 17 7.45 -6.19 42.08
C TYR A 17 7.94 -5.23 43.16
N LYS A 18 8.22 -3.97 42.81
CA LYS A 18 8.60 -2.92 43.78
C LYS A 18 7.43 -1.98 44.03
N LEU A 19 7.01 -1.90 45.29
CA LEU A 19 6.18 -0.83 45.84
C LEU A 19 7.11 0.24 46.42
N TYR A 20 7.03 1.47 45.92
CA TYR A 20 7.66 2.62 46.58
C TYR A 20 6.65 3.24 47.55
N LYS A 21 7.02 3.44 48.82
CA LYS A 21 6.22 4.28 49.72
C LYS A 21 7.08 5.16 50.60
N LYS A 22 6.63 6.41 50.82
CA LYS A 22 6.90 7.17 52.05
C LYS A 22 5.83 6.79 53.08
N ASN A 23 5.89 5.58 53.66
CA ASN A 23 5.51 5.29 55.06
C ASN A 23 5.57 3.77 55.34
N PRO A 24 6.07 3.31 56.51
CA PRO A 24 6.45 1.90 56.72
C PRO A 24 5.30 0.95 57.08
N ASP A 25 4.14 1.43 57.54
CA ASP A 25 3.13 0.53 58.12
C ASP A 25 1.88 0.38 57.25
N ILE A 26 1.86 -0.67 56.43
CA ILE A 26 0.65 -1.13 55.74
C ILE A 26 0.38 -2.59 56.08
N ILE A 27 -0.76 -2.83 56.73
CA ILE A 27 -1.29 -4.14 57.13
C ILE A 27 -2.20 -4.72 56.02
N ASP A 28 -2.43 -6.04 56.03
CA ASP A 28 -3.15 -6.85 55.01
C ASP A 28 -4.47 -6.27 54.47
N GLN A 29 -5.13 -5.39 55.22
CA GLN A 29 -6.30 -4.63 54.77
C GLN A 29 -6.06 -3.86 53.45
N GLN A 30 -4.85 -3.33 53.21
CA GLN A 30 -4.56 -2.58 51.99
C GLN A 30 -4.26 -3.47 50.78
N LYS A 31 -3.86 -4.74 50.99
CA LYS A 31 -3.77 -5.72 49.90
C LYS A 31 -5.17 -6.05 49.36
N GLN A 32 -6.17 -6.15 50.25
CA GLN A 32 -7.57 -6.31 49.86
C GLN A 32 -8.10 -5.11 49.06
N ASN A 33 -7.67 -3.89 49.40
CA ASN A 33 -8.08 -2.68 48.69
C ASN A 33 -7.54 -2.61 47.25
N ILE A 34 -6.32 -3.09 47.01
CA ILE A 34 -5.71 -3.14 45.67
C ILE A 34 -6.44 -4.15 44.78
N LEU A 35 -6.85 -5.29 45.35
CA LEU A 35 -7.66 -6.31 44.68
C LEU A 35 -9.05 -5.79 44.25
N TRP A 36 -9.70 -5.00 45.11
CA TRP A 36 -10.98 -4.36 44.79
C TRP A 36 -10.87 -3.33 43.65
N VAL A 37 -9.84 -2.48 43.68
CA VAL A 37 -9.61 -1.45 42.65
C VAL A 37 -9.29 -2.08 41.29
N TYR A 38 -8.48 -3.14 41.26
CA TYR A 38 -8.11 -3.81 40.02
C TYR A 38 -9.31 -4.49 39.34
N ARG A 39 -10.20 -5.11 40.13
CA ARG A 39 -11.40 -5.80 39.62
C ARG A 39 -12.47 -4.86 39.09
N ILE A 40 -12.73 -3.75 39.79
CA ILE A 40 -13.66 -2.69 39.34
C ILE A 40 -13.18 -2.08 38.02
N CYS A 41 -11.89 -1.80 37.90
CA CYS A 41 -11.31 -1.26 36.66
C CYS A 41 -11.40 -2.25 35.50
N HIS A 42 -11.19 -3.55 35.75
CA HIS A 42 -11.18 -4.55 34.69
C HIS A 42 -12.58 -4.90 34.18
N TYR A 43 -13.60 -4.88 35.04
CA TYR A 43 -15.00 -5.12 34.64
C TYR A 43 -15.64 -3.88 33.99
N ALA A 44 -15.35 -2.67 34.50
CA ALA A 44 -15.94 -1.43 33.98
C ALA A 44 -15.36 -0.96 32.63
N LEU A 45 -14.19 -1.47 32.23
CA LEU A 45 -13.48 -1.05 31.01
C LEU A 45 -13.51 -2.07 29.87
N ASN A 46 -14.10 -3.26 30.07
CA ASN A 46 -14.22 -4.28 29.03
C ASN A 46 -15.65 -4.33 28.47
N GLU A 47 -15.76 -4.36 27.14
CA GLU A 47 -17.05 -4.39 26.42
C GLU A 47 -17.69 -5.79 26.38
N ASN A 48 -16.89 -6.85 26.60
CA ASN A 48 -17.35 -8.23 26.67
C ASN A 48 -17.25 -8.73 28.13
N HIS A 49 -18.39 -8.72 28.81
CA HIS A 49 -18.48 -8.98 30.25
C HIS A 49 -18.17 -10.44 30.62
N ASP A 50 -18.53 -11.41 29.77
CA ASP A 50 -18.27 -12.83 30.02
C ASP A 50 -16.77 -13.15 29.97
N LEU A 51 -16.07 -12.59 28.98
CA LEU A 51 -14.61 -12.74 28.87
C LEU A 51 -13.87 -12.01 30.01
N ALA A 52 -14.38 -10.86 30.46
CA ALA A 52 -13.82 -10.14 31.59
C ALA A 52 -13.97 -10.94 32.89
N LYS A 53 -15.14 -11.57 33.09
CA LYS A 53 -15.44 -12.46 34.21
C LYS A 53 -14.52 -13.68 34.22
N GLU A 54 -14.38 -14.37 33.09
CA GLU A 54 -13.50 -15.54 32.94
C GLU A 54 -12.03 -15.21 33.27
N LYS A 55 -11.53 -14.06 32.82
CA LYS A 55 -10.16 -13.61 33.12
C LYS A 55 -9.97 -13.26 34.59
N ILE A 56 -10.96 -12.64 35.23
CA ILE A 56 -10.91 -12.32 36.65
C ILE A 56 -10.95 -13.60 37.49
N GLU A 57 -11.78 -14.58 37.12
CA GLU A 57 -11.86 -15.90 37.77
C GLU A 57 -10.55 -16.70 37.60
N SER A 58 -9.95 -16.67 36.40
CA SER A 58 -8.65 -17.28 36.13
C SER A 58 -7.53 -16.67 36.96
N LEU A 59 -7.49 -15.33 37.06
CA LEU A 59 -6.56 -14.62 37.94
C LEU A 59 -6.81 -14.95 39.42
N ASN A 60 -8.07 -15.08 39.85
CA ASN A 60 -8.44 -15.36 41.24
C ASN A 60 -7.88 -16.72 41.73
N LYS A 61 -7.79 -17.72 40.83
CA LYS A 61 -7.21 -19.05 41.11
C LYS A 61 -5.70 -19.03 41.34
N MET A 62 -5.00 -17.95 40.97
CA MET A 62 -3.54 -17.84 41.07
C MET A 62 -3.04 -17.28 42.40
N PHE A 63 -3.94 -17.06 43.38
CA PHE A 63 -3.61 -16.47 44.68
C PHE A 63 -3.90 -17.42 45.83
N THR A 64 -3.12 -17.29 46.91
CA THR A 64 -3.10 -18.21 48.06
C THR A 64 -4.43 -18.28 48.82
N TYR A 65 -5.28 -17.26 48.74
CA TYR A 65 -6.64 -17.24 49.31
C TYR A 65 -7.64 -16.70 48.26
N PRO A 66 -8.22 -17.58 47.42
CA PRO A 66 -9.17 -17.19 46.39
C PRO A 66 -10.55 -16.81 46.99
N LEU A 67 -11.24 -15.82 46.41
CA LEU A 67 -12.62 -15.47 46.80
C LEU A 67 -13.64 -16.46 46.21
N SER A 68 -14.76 -16.67 46.91
CA SER A 68 -15.88 -17.48 46.40
C SER A 68 -16.54 -16.83 45.18
N THR A 69 -16.99 -17.66 44.25
CA THR A 69 -17.59 -17.24 42.97
C THR A 69 -18.85 -16.40 43.16
N ASP A 70 -19.60 -16.63 44.22
CA ASP A 70 -20.84 -15.89 44.53
C ASP A 70 -20.56 -14.42 44.90
N LEU A 71 -19.40 -14.13 45.49
CA LEU A 71 -18.95 -12.76 45.80
C LEU A 71 -18.37 -12.03 44.59
N LEU A 72 -17.97 -12.74 43.52
CA LEU A 72 -17.54 -12.14 42.25
C LEU A 72 -18.73 -11.61 41.43
N ILE A 73 -19.93 -12.16 41.66
CA ILE A 73 -21.13 -11.94 40.82
C ILE A 73 -22.08 -10.90 41.41
N GLN A 74 -21.96 -10.51 42.68
CA GLN A 74 -22.79 -9.45 43.30
C GLN A 74 -22.57 -8.02 42.74
N THR A 75 -21.93 -7.88 41.59
CA THR A 75 -21.91 -6.64 40.80
C THR A 75 -22.97 -6.67 39.70
N GLU A 76 -24.17 -7.14 40.03
CA GLU A 76 -25.33 -6.95 39.16
C GLU A 76 -25.69 -5.46 39.08
N SER A 77 -25.90 -4.98 37.86
CA SER A 77 -26.24 -3.61 37.43
C SER A 77 -25.09 -2.63 37.14
N ALA A 78 -24.13 -3.05 36.31
CA ALA A 78 -23.24 -2.13 35.60
C ALA A 78 -23.92 -1.34 34.45
N GLU A 79 -25.24 -1.41 34.30
CA GLU A 79 -25.99 -0.65 33.28
C GLU A 79 -26.43 0.76 33.72
N GLN A 80 -26.26 1.16 34.97
CA GLN A 80 -26.57 2.53 35.37
C GLN A 80 -25.34 3.43 35.38
N LYS A 81 -25.10 4.08 34.22
CA LYS A 81 -24.31 5.31 34.13
C LYS A 81 -24.75 6.28 35.24
N ASN A 82 -23.89 6.56 36.21
CA ASN A 82 -24.02 7.81 36.97
C ASN A 82 -22.74 8.21 37.71
N ASP A 83 -22.45 9.51 37.73
CA ASP A 83 -21.44 10.13 38.61
C ASP A 83 -21.67 9.78 40.10
N LYS A 84 -22.89 9.36 40.43
CA LYS A 84 -23.27 8.78 41.72
C LYS A 84 -22.50 7.51 42.06
N TYR A 85 -22.18 6.64 41.09
CA TYR A 85 -21.40 5.40 41.31
C TYR A 85 -19.91 5.70 41.50
N LYS A 86 -19.33 6.59 40.67
CA LYS A 86 -17.96 7.10 40.87
C LYS A 86 -17.80 7.85 42.20
N LYS A 87 -18.81 8.62 42.62
CA LYS A 87 -18.84 9.27 43.96
C LYS A 87 -19.03 8.26 45.09
N LYS A 88 -19.88 7.23 44.95
CA LYS A 88 -20.06 6.16 45.97
C LYS A 88 -18.79 5.32 46.13
N VAL A 89 -18.20 4.87 45.03
CA VAL A 89 -16.97 4.07 44.99
C VAL A 89 -15.79 4.92 45.46
N GLY A 90 -15.69 6.18 45.04
CA GLY A 90 -14.70 7.14 45.53
C GLY A 90 -14.85 7.45 47.02
N HIS A 91 -16.07 7.57 47.54
CA HIS A 91 -16.34 7.78 48.96
C HIS A 91 -16.01 6.55 49.81
N HIS A 92 -16.35 5.34 49.35
CA HIS A 92 -15.98 4.08 50.00
C HIS A 92 -14.47 3.86 49.99
N LEU A 93 -13.80 4.06 48.84
CA LEU A 93 -12.35 3.98 48.72
C LEU A 93 -11.64 4.99 49.63
N ARG A 94 -12.17 6.21 49.76
CA ARG A 94 -11.63 7.25 50.65
C ARG A 94 -11.81 6.90 52.13
N LYS A 95 -12.95 6.29 52.51
CA LYS A 95 -13.18 5.77 53.88
C LYS A 95 -12.25 4.60 54.24
N ILE A 96 -11.92 3.75 53.27
CA ILE A 96 -11.17 2.50 53.48
C ILE A 96 -9.65 2.70 53.36
N THR A 97 -9.20 3.58 52.47
CA THR A 97 -7.77 3.82 52.21
C THR A 97 -7.24 5.14 52.79
N GLY A 98 -8.14 6.05 53.21
CA GLY A 98 -7.82 7.40 53.63
C GLY A 98 -7.47 8.37 52.48
N LEU A 99 -7.40 7.89 51.23
CA LEU A 99 -6.90 8.65 50.09
C LEU A 99 -8.02 9.08 49.14
N THR A 100 -7.88 10.29 48.59
CA THR A 100 -8.78 10.78 47.52
C THR A 100 -8.49 10.09 46.19
N TRP A 101 -9.47 10.06 45.28
CA TRP A 101 -9.30 9.52 43.93
C TRP A 101 -8.15 10.21 43.16
N GLU A 102 -7.98 11.52 43.31
CA GLU A 102 -6.87 12.29 42.72
C GLU A 102 -5.50 12.02 43.35
N GLN A 103 -5.45 11.53 44.59
CA GLN A 103 -4.20 11.08 45.21
C GLN A 103 -3.84 9.67 44.75
N LEU A 104 -4.83 8.80 44.57
CA LEU A 104 -4.63 7.43 44.06
C LEU A 104 -4.14 7.42 42.61
N SER A 105 -4.62 8.34 41.77
CA SER A 105 -4.18 8.47 40.38
C SER A 105 -2.71 8.88 40.22
N LYS A 106 -2.02 9.25 41.30
CA LYS A 106 -0.60 9.60 41.32
C LYS A 106 0.33 8.42 41.60
N TYR A 107 -0.20 7.24 41.93
CA TYR A 107 0.59 6.02 42.11
C TYR A 107 0.65 5.23 40.79
N HIS A 108 1.86 4.87 40.35
CA HIS A 108 2.09 4.01 39.20
C HIS A 108 2.76 2.70 39.63
N ILE A 109 2.18 1.56 39.22
CA ILE A 109 2.84 0.26 39.30
C ILE A 109 3.68 0.11 38.02
N ARG A 110 5.01 0.01 38.15
CA ARG A 110 5.91 -0.27 37.01
C ARG A 110 6.65 -1.60 37.23
N ARG A 111 6.71 -2.40 36.17
CA ARG A 111 7.67 -3.50 36.00
C ARG A 111 8.96 -2.89 35.49
N ASP A 112 10.05 -3.00 36.25
CA ASP A 112 11.38 -2.58 35.78
C ASP A 112 12.12 -3.81 35.25
N PHE A 113 12.44 -3.79 33.96
CA PHE A 113 13.38 -4.71 33.30
C PHE A 113 14.81 -4.16 33.45
N THR A 114 15.80 -5.05 33.57
CA THR A 114 17.22 -4.67 33.39
C THR A 114 17.49 -4.18 31.96
N ALA A 115 18.61 -3.51 31.70
CA ALA A 115 18.92 -2.96 30.37
C ALA A 115 19.06 -4.06 29.29
N GLU A 116 19.57 -5.23 29.66
CA GLU A 116 19.68 -6.41 28.79
C GLU A 116 18.32 -7.07 28.57
N GLU A 117 17.50 -7.20 29.62
CA GLU A 117 16.12 -7.64 29.49
C GLU A 117 15.26 -6.64 28.72
N ARG A 118 15.58 -5.35 28.72
CA ARG A 118 14.94 -4.33 27.86
C ARG A 118 15.26 -4.56 26.40
N LYS A 119 16.52 -4.86 26.06
CA LYS A 119 16.90 -5.22 24.69
C LYS A 119 16.21 -6.51 24.26
N GLU A 120 16.11 -7.51 25.13
CA GLU A 120 15.48 -8.79 24.80
C GLU A 120 13.95 -8.71 24.77
N TYR A 121 13.34 -7.99 25.70
CA TYR A 121 11.92 -7.66 25.70
C TYR A 121 11.54 -6.79 24.51
N ASP A 122 12.30 -5.75 24.16
CA ASP A 122 12.02 -4.94 22.98
C ASP A 122 12.23 -5.74 21.69
N LYS A 123 13.25 -6.61 21.62
CA LYS A 123 13.48 -7.53 20.49
C LYS A 123 12.34 -8.55 20.34
N ASN A 124 11.84 -9.10 21.44
CA ASN A 124 10.74 -10.07 21.44
C ASN A 124 9.37 -9.40 21.31
N ARG A 125 9.20 -8.17 21.78
CA ARG A 125 8.02 -7.32 21.60
C ARG A 125 7.93 -6.79 20.17
N TYR A 126 9.06 -6.49 19.52
CA TYR A 126 9.08 -6.15 18.10
C TYR A 126 8.72 -7.37 17.25
N LYS A 127 9.29 -8.54 17.56
CA LYS A 127 8.97 -9.81 16.88
C LYS A 127 7.54 -10.28 17.12
N GLY A 128 6.99 -10.05 18.32
CA GLY A 128 5.61 -10.36 18.68
C GLY A 128 4.59 -9.38 18.07
N LYS A 129 4.90 -8.07 18.06
CA LYS A 129 4.04 -7.06 17.43
C LYS A 129 4.02 -7.13 15.90
N LEU A 130 5.13 -7.52 15.28
CA LEU A 130 5.17 -7.82 13.83
C LEU A 130 4.35 -9.06 13.47
N LYS A 131 4.07 -9.96 14.43
CA LYS A 131 3.22 -11.13 14.22
C LYS A 131 1.74 -10.88 14.55
N GLU A 132 1.41 -9.88 15.38
CA GLU A 132 0.04 -9.70 15.88
C GLU A 132 -0.71 -8.43 15.44
N ASN A 133 -0.11 -7.37 14.86
CA ASN A 133 -0.92 -6.24 14.39
C ASN A 133 -0.28 -5.38 13.28
N ASN A 134 -0.74 -5.56 12.04
CA ASN A 134 -0.68 -4.57 10.96
C ASN A 134 -1.89 -3.60 11.07
N SER A 135 -1.92 -2.73 12.09
CA SER A 135 -2.90 -1.65 12.14
C SER A 135 -2.30 -0.34 12.67
N LYS A 136 -2.60 0.77 11.97
CA LYS A 136 -2.19 2.14 12.32
C LYS A 136 -2.57 2.51 13.77
N PRO A 137 -1.88 3.47 14.42
CA PRO A 137 -2.28 4.00 15.72
C PRO A 137 -3.75 4.46 15.73
N LYS A 138 -4.48 4.10 16.79
CA LYS A 138 -5.92 4.39 16.96
C LYS A 138 -6.26 5.88 16.81
N SER A 139 -5.32 6.78 17.11
CA SER A 139 -5.45 8.23 16.93
C SER A 139 -5.54 8.67 15.47
N GLU A 140 -4.77 8.05 14.57
CA GLU A 140 -4.77 8.37 13.14
C GLU A 140 -6.03 7.85 12.47
N GLN A 141 -6.47 6.63 12.81
CA GLN A 141 -7.72 6.07 12.32
C GLN A 141 -8.93 6.93 12.72
N ILE A 142 -8.93 7.49 13.93
CA ILE A 142 -10.00 8.38 14.40
C ILE A 142 -10.00 9.71 13.64
N ASN A 143 -8.84 10.23 13.27
CA ASN A 143 -8.73 11.49 12.53
C ASN A 143 -9.13 11.32 11.05
N GLU A 144 -8.75 10.21 10.41
CA GLU A 144 -9.23 9.86 9.06
C GLU A 144 -10.77 9.69 9.04
N GLN A 145 -11.34 8.97 10.02
CA GLN A 145 -12.80 8.82 10.16
C GLN A 145 -13.52 10.16 10.38
N ALA A 146 -12.87 11.14 11.03
CA ALA A 146 -13.46 12.45 11.27
C ALA A 146 -13.55 13.31 10.00
N LYS A 147 -12.55 13.25 9.13
CA LYS A 147 -12.55 13.97 7.84
C LYS A 147 -13.67 13.47 6.93
N VAL A 148 -13.83 12.15 6.86
CA VAL A 148 -14.83 11.47 6.02
C VAL A 148 -16.26 11.81 6.45
N VAL A 149 -16.52 11.86 7.75
CA VAL A 149 -17.83 12.26 8.29
C VAL A 149 -18.16 13.72 7.95
N GLN A 150 -17.17 14.62 7.87
CA GLN A 150 -17.44 16.02 7.52
C GLN A 150 -17.81 16.21 6.04
N GLU A 151 -17.18 15.49 5.12
CA GLU A 151 -17.49 15.65 3.70
C GLU A 151 -18.87 15.12 3.35
N LEU A 152 -19.27 13.98 3.90
CA LEU A 152 -20.63 13.49 3.72
C LEU A 152 -21.67 14.45 4.29
N VAL A 153 -21.35 15.15 5.38
CA VAL A 153 -22.21 16.22 5.89
C VAL A 153 -22.27 17.41 4.92
N LYS A 154 -21.15 17.78 4.27
CA LYS A 154 -21.12 18.84 3.25
C LYS A 154 -21.91 18.45 1.99
N GLU A 155 -21.91 17.17 1.63
CA GLU A 155 -22.72 16.58 0.56
C GLU A 155 -24.21 16.43 0.93
N GLY A 156 -24.61 16.91 2.11
CA GLY A 156 -26.00 16.91 2.55
C GLY A 156 -26.48 15.59 3.18
N LYS A 157 -25.58 14.62 3.42
CA LYS A 157 -25.94 13.35 4.05
C LYS A 157 -26.33 13.53 5.51
N THR A 158 -27.45 12.91 5.87
CA THR A 158 -28.00 12.90 7.22
C THR A 158 -27.16 12.02 8.15
N GLU A 159 -27.27 12.24 9.47
CA GLU A 159 -26.58 11.36 10.45
C GLU A 159 -26.97 9.90 10.29
N ARG A 160 -28.22 9.64 9.87
CA ARG A 160 -28.74 8.29 9.67
C ARG A 160 -28.05 7.60 8.49
N GLU A 161 -27.91 8.29 7.36
CA GLU A 161 -27.19 7.76 6.20
C GLU A 161 -25.71 7.51 6.52
N ILE A 162 -25.04 8.41 7.24
CA ILE A 162 -23.64 8.22 7.65
C ILE A 162 -23.50 7.01 8.60
N MET A 163 -24.46 6.80 9.49
CA MET A 163 -24.49 5.62 10.35
C MET A 163 -24.67 4.33 9.53
N GLU A 164 -25.53 4.34 8.51
CA GLU A 164 -25.76 3.19 7.63
C GLU A 164 -24.54 2.89 6.75
N ILE A 165 -23.85 3.92 6.22
CA ILE A 165 -22.68 3.79 5.37
C ILE A 165 -21.49 3.15 6.11
N PHE A 166 -21.22 3.57 7.36
CA PHE A 166 -20.03 3.12 8.11
C PHE A 166 -20.33 2.19 9.29
N GLY A 167 -21.60 1.88 9.56
CA GLY A 167 -22.00 1.14 10.76
C GLY A 167 -21.65 1.86 12.07
N PHE A 168 -21.55 3.19 12.06
CA PHE A 168 -21.19 3.97 13.24
C PHE A 168 -22.38 4.14 14.19
N SER A 169 -22.10 4.19 15.50
CA SER A 169 -23.11 4.61 16.48
C SER A 169 -23.35 6.12 16.37
N ARG A 170 -24.57 6.56 16.70
CA ARG A 170 -24.97 7.98 16.67
C ARG A 170 -24.04 8.87 17.51
N SER A 171 -23.57 8.35 18.64
CA SER A 171 -22.62 9.03 19.53
C SER A 171 -21.22 9.16 18.90
N LYS A 172 -20.79 8.20 18.09
CA LYS A 172 -19.51 8.26 17.36
C LYS A 172 -19.57 9.24 16.18
N VAL A 173 -20.68 9.29 15.44
CA VAL A 173 -20.87 10.30 14.38
C VAL A 173 -20.82 11.72 14.97
N LYS A 174 -21.49 11.96 16.11
CA LYS A 174 -21.45 13.25 16.80
C LYS A 174 -20.06 13.63 17.31
N SER A 175 -19.28 12.68 17.83
CA SER A 175 -17.92 12.97 18.32
C SER A 175 -16.96 13.31 17.17
N LEU A 176 -17.08 12.60 16.04
CA LEU A 176 -16.28 12.83 14.82
C LEU A 176 -16.63 14.17 14.14
N LYS A 177 -17.90 14.58 14.14
CA LYS A 177 -18.32 15.94 13.73
C LYS A 177 -17.72 17.05 14.60
N LYS A 178 -17.60 16.82 15.91
CA LYS A 178 -17.15 17.83 16.90
C LYS A 178 -15.63 18.03 16.88
N LYS A 179 -14.87 16.96 16.65
CA LYS A 179 -13.40 16.94 16.68
C LYS A 179 -12.75 17.75 15.55
N SER A 180 -13.50 18.07 14.51
CA SER A 180 -13.03 18.62 13.24
C SER A 180 -13.36 20.11 13.05
N ILE A 181 -14.00 20.75 14.04
CA ILE A 181 -14.23 22.20 14.08
C ILE A 181 -12.97 22.95 14.59
N GLN A 182 -12.05 22.25 15.28
CA GLN A 182 -10.84 22.84 15.87
C GLN A 182 -9.59 22.77 14.99
N ASP A 183 -9.60 22.08 13.85
CA ASP A 183 -8.39 21.79 13.04
C ASP A 183 -8.45 22.37 11.60
N LYS A 184 -9.31 23.37 11.34
CA LYS A 184 -9.60 23.83 9.97
C LYS A 184 -8.55 24.73 9.30
N ASP A 185 -7.51 25.16 10.02
CA ASP A 185 -6.45 25.99 9.45
C ASP A 185 -5.08 25.25 9.56
N ASN A 186 -4.44 24.99 8.41
CA ASN A 186 -3.01 24.65 8.22
C ASN A 186 -2.47 23.20 8.41
N LYS A 187 -3.17 22.11 8.04
CA LYS A 187 -2.56 20.75 8.12
C LYS A 187 -2.64 19.81 6.92
N ASP A 188 -3.21 20.21 5.79
CA ASP A 188 -3.52 19.24 4.73
C ASP A 188 -2.39 18.96 3.71
N ASN A 189 -1.19 19.56 3.82
CA ASN A 189 -0.10 19.30 2.86
C ASN A 189 1.33 19.14 3.42
N VAL A 190 1.49 18.90 4.72
CA VAL A 190 2.82 18.84 5.38
C VAL A 190 3.82 17.93 4.66
N ASN A 191 3.39 16.74 4.21
CA ASN A 191 4.28 15.80 3.52
C ASN A 191 4.56 16.20 2.06
N PHE A 192 3.64 16.92 1.41
CA PHE A 192 3.83 17.42 0.04
C PHE A 192 4.85 18.56 0.03
N ASP A 193 4.69 19.52 0.94
CA ASP A 193 5.61 20.66 1.09
C ASP A 193 7.00 20.20 1.56
N ALA A 194 7.05 19.26 2.52
CA ALA A 194 8.31 18.65 2.95
C ALA A 194 9.03 17.91 1.80
N ALA A 195 8.28 17.25 0.92
CA ALA A 195 8.86 16.62 -0.27
C ALA A 195 9.45 17.64 -1.23
N LEU A 196 8.72 18.72 -1.52
CA LEU A 196 9.22 19.82 -2.35
C LEU A 196 10.48 20.46 -1.76
N GLN A 197 10.53 20.64 -0.44
CA GLN A 197 11.70 21.18 0.24
C GLN A 197 12.92 20.28 0.05
N LEU A 198 12.80 18.99 0.36
CA LEU A 198 13.91 18.03 0.23
C LEU A 198 14.38 17.87 -1.23
N LEU A 199 13.44 17.93 -2.18
CA LEU A 199 13.75 17.94 -3.61
C LEU A 199 14.60 19.16 -3.99
N ARG A 200 14.24 20.36 -3.53
CA ARG A 200 14.96 21.62 -3.80
C ARG A 200 16.34 21.66 -3.14
N GLU A 201 16.47 21.08 -1.94
CA GLU A 201 17.73 20.99 -1.20
C GLU A 201 18.71 19.94 -1.80
N GLY A 202 18.32 19.23 -2.86
CA GLY A 202 19.20 18.27 -3.55
C GLY A 202 19.34 16.93 -2.83
N HIS A 203 18.43 16.59 -1.91
CA HIS A 203 18.45 15.29 -1.25
C HIS A 203 18.07 14.17 -2.23
N ASN A 204 18.73 13.03 -2.07
CA ASN A 204 18.23 11.79 -2.64
C ASN A 204 16.95 11.43 -1.88
N ILE A 205 15.85 11.26 -2.59
CA ILE A 205 14.54 11.10 -1.98
C ILE A 205 13.82 9.91 -2.58
N ARG A 206 13.09 9.18 -1.74
CA ARG A 206 12.09 8.21 -2.16
C ARG A 206 10.71 8.69 -1.76
N ILE A 207 9.89 8.95 -2.76
CA ILE A 207 8.52 9.42 -2.65
C ILE A 207 7.59 8.21 -2.84
N ASN A 208 7.05 7.72 -1.74
CA ASN A 208 6.03 6.69 -1.71
C ASN A 208 4.63 7.34 -1.54
N GLY A 209 3.58 6.54 -1.73
CA GLY A 209 2.20 6.95 -1.48
C GLY A 209 1.24 6.08 -2.27
N GLY A 210 -0.01 6.01 -1.82
CA GLY A 210 -1.04 5.23 -2.50
C GLY A 210 -1.31 5.69 -3.94
N ALA A 211 -2.01 4.88 -4.71
CA ALA A 211 -2.49 5.28 -6.02
C ALA A 211 -3.33 6.55 -5.91
N GLY A 212 -3.00 7.54 -6.75
CA GLY A 212 -3.70 8.81 -6.78
C GLY A 212 -3.25 9.84 -5.75
N THR A 213 -2.17 9.63 -4.98
CA THR A 213 -1.69 10.62 -3.99
C THR A 213 -0.90 11.80 -4.55
N GLY A 214 -1.05 12.11 -5.84
CA GLY A 214 -0.37 13.25 -6.48
C GLY A 214 1.14 13.09 -6.67
N LYS A 215 1.70 11.89 -6.56
CA LYS A 215 3.13 11.59 -6.83
C LYS A 215 3.63 12.16 -8.16
N THR A 216 2.97 11.81 -9.27
CA THR A 216 3.29 12.32 -10.61
C THR A 216 3.11 13.84 -10.69
N THR A 217 2.09 14.39 -10.03
CA THR A 217 1.85 15.85 -9.95
C THR A 217 2.99 16.56 -9.24
N LEU A 218 3.47 16.02 -8.11
CA LEU A 218 4.61 16.52 -7.37
C LEU A 218 5.88 16.54 -8.23
N LEU A 219 6.15 15.44 -8.95
CA LEU A 219 7.29 15.37 -9.86
C LEU A 219 7.20 16.40 -10.99
N ARG A 220 6.02 16.55 -11.62
CA ARG A 220 5.80 17.57 -12.67
C ARG A 220 6.02 18.97 -12.13
N LEU A 221 5.40 19.31 -10.99
CA LEU A 221 5.59 20.61 -10.34
C LEU A 221 7.05 20.89 -10.01
N PHE A 222 7.80 19.89 -9.54
CA PHE A 222 9.23 20.06 -9.29
C PHE A 222 9.99 20.32 -10.59
N VAL A 223 9.80 19.49 -11.61
CA VAL A 223 10.49 19.61 -12.92
C VAL A 223 10.14 20.90 -13.63
N ASP A 224 8.88 21.34 -13.61
CA ASP A 224 8.42 22.56 -14.27
C ASP A 224 9.10 23.80 -13.69
N ASN A 225 9.38 23.79 -12.39
CA ASN A 225 10.07 24.86 -11.65
C ASN A 225 11.62 24.82 -11.75
N LEU A 226 12.20 23.83 -12.43
CA LEU A 226 13.64 23.81 -12.70
C LEU A 226 14.01 24.84 -13.79
N THR A 227 15.22 25.38 -13.71
CA THR A 227 15.79 26.21 -14.78
C THR A 227 16.03 25.38 -16.05
N ASP A 228 16.18 26.03 -17.21
CA ASP A 228 16.43 25.32 -18.48
C ASP A 228 17.73 24.49 -18.46
N GLU A 229 18.75 24.97 -17.74
CA GLU A 229 20.01 24.27 -17.59
C GLU A 229 19.86 23.03 -16.69
N GLU A 230 19.13 23.14 -15.58
CA GLU A 230 18.81 22.00 -14.72
C GLU A 230 17.92 20.97 -15.42
N LYS A 231 16.97 21.42 -16.25
CA LYS A 231 16.12 20.54 -17.07
C LYS A 231 16.98 19.73 -18.04
N LYS A 232 17.96 20.35 -18.72
CA LYS A 232 18.92 19.66 -19.59
C LYS A 232 19.75 18.62 -18.83
N GLY A 233 20.11 18.91 -17.57
CA GLY A 233 20.81 17.98 -16.69
C GLY A 233 19.90 16.99 -15.94
N THR A 234 18.60 16.92 -16.22
CA THR A 234 17.64 16.04 -15.53
C THR A 234 17.16 14.94 -16.45
N ILE A 235 17.27 13.69 -16.00
CA ILE A 235 16.80 12.53 -16.75
C ILE A 235 15.62 11.91 -16.03
N ILE A 236 14.51 11.79 -16.74
CA ILE A 236 13.28 11.19 -16.23
C ILE A 236 13.11 9.82 -16.88
N VAL A 237 13.06 8.79 -16.06
CA VAL A 237 12.94 7.40 -16.50
C VAL A 237 11.82 6.66 -15.79
N ALA A 238 11.31 5.61 -16.44
CA ALA A 238 10.42 4.64 -15.81
C ALA A 238 10.68 3.20 -16.35
N PRO A 239 10.19 2.15 -15.68
CA PRO A 239 10.38 0.76 -16.12
C PRO A 239 9.64 0.40 -17.42
N SER A 240 8.52 1.05 -17.73
CA SER A 240 7.68 0.78 -18.90
C SER A 240 7.51 2.02 -19.78
N ASN A 241 7.29 1.82 -21.08
CA ASN A 241 7.09 2.94 -22.03
C ASN A 241 5.90 3.82 -21.63
N ARG A 242 4.81 3.21 -21.13
CA ARG A 242 3.63 3.95 -20.71
C ARG A 242 3.88 4.78 -19.46
N ALA A 243 4.54 4.21 -18.44
CA ALA A 243 4.93 4.96 -17.26
C ALA A 243 5.88 6.11 -17.63
N ALA A 244 6.83 5.86 -18.53
CA ALA A 244 7.75 6.88 -19.01
C ALA A 244 7.03 8.01 -19.75
N SER A 245 6.10 7.69 -20.64
CA SER A 245 5.29 8.68 -21.36
C SER A 245 4.45 9.55 -20.40
N ASN A 246 3.88 8.95 -19.35
CA ASN A 246 3.10 9.69 -18.34
C ASN A 246 3.91 10.77 -17.60
N VAL A 247 5.22 10.60 -17.48
CA VAL A 247 6.13 11.59 -16.85
C VAL A 247 6.94 12.40 -17.86
N GLY A 248 6.66 12.27 -19.16
CA GLY A 248 7.44 12.93 -20.21
C GLY A 248 8.89 12.43 -20.31
N GLY A 249 9.15 11.22 -19.84
CA GLY A 249 10.47 10.58 -19.82
C GLY A 249 10.63 9.46 -20.84
N ILE A 250 11.69 8.68 -20.68
CA ILE A 250 11.98 7.49 -21.50
C ILE A 250 12.13 6.23 -20.62
N THR A 251 12.19 5.04 -21.22
CA THR A 251 12.42 3.84 -20.40
C THR A 251 13.83 3.83 -19.84
N ILE A 252 13.99 3.28 -18.64
CA ILE A 252 15.30 3.17 -17.98
C ILE A 252 16.30 2.36 -18.83
N HIS A 253 15.82 1.33 -19.53
CA HIS A 253 16.59 0.54 -20.49
C HIS A 253 17.13 1.42 -21.63
N LYS A 254 16.27 2.26 -22.23
CA LYS A 254 16.68 3.16 -23.32
C LYS A 254 17.63 4.24 -22.83
N ALA A 255 17.35 4.83 -21.67
CA ALA A 255 18.18 5.91 -21.11
C ALA A 255 19.62 5.45 -20.87
N PHE A 256 19.79 4.33 -20.17
CA PHE A 256 21.10 3.83 -19.75
C PHE A 256 21.72 2.81 -20.73
N ASN A 257 21.13 2.63 -21.92
CA ASN A 257 21.52 1.62 -22.90
C ASN A 257 21.68 0.20 -22.29
N LEU A 258 20.68 -0.21 -21.53
CA LEU A 258 20.63 -1.48 -20.82
C LEU A 258 19.62 -2.41 -21.50
N GLU A 259 20.07 -3.62 -21.85
CA GLU A 259 19.21 -4.69 -22.37
C GLU A 259 18.25 -5.24 -21.28
N PRO A 260 17.04 -5.68 -21.66
CA PRO A 260 16.09 -6.27 -20.72
C PRO A 260 16.46 -7.72 -20.35
N LYS A 261 17.60 -7.89 -19.67
CA LYS A 261 18.14 -9.19 -19.24
C LYS A 261 18.43 -9.23 -17.74
N ASN A 262 18.84 -10.39 -17.23
CA ASN A 262 19.33 -10.52 -15.85
C ASN A 262 20.75 -9.97 -15.74
N TYR A 263 20.99 -9.17 -14.71
CA TYR A 263 22.29 -8.61 -14.42
C TYR A 263 22.94 -9.28 -13.20
N SER A 264 24.21 -9.62 -13.33
CA SER A 264 25.08 -10.03 -12.23
C SER A 264 25.68 -8.78 -11.55
N PRO A 265 26.18 -8.88 -10.30
CA PRO A 265 26.76 -7.73 -9.59
C PRO A 265 27.82 -6.97 -10.40
N ASN A 266 28.64 -7.70 -11.17
CA ASN A 266 29.74 -7.18 -11.96
C ASN A 266 29.44 -7.19 -13.46
N SER A 267 28.17 -7.26 -13.88
CA SER A 267 27.83 -7.22 -15.29
C SER A 267 28.42 -5.99 -15.96
N PRO A 268 29.05 -6.14 -17.13
CA PRO A 268 29.60 -4.99 -17.85
C PRO A 268 28.46 -4.07 -18.29
N TYR A 269 28.77 -2.79 -18.38
CA TYR A 269 27.92 -1.78 -18.99
C TYR A 269 28.79 -0.90 -19.88
N GLN A 270 28.21 -0.39 -20.96
CA GLN A 270 28.88 0.60 -21.79
C GLN A 270 28.60 1.97 -21.18
N TYR A 271 29.67 2.63 -20.74
CA TYR A 271 29.59 4.06 -20.46
C TYR A 271 29.30 4.78 -21.77
N MET A 272 28.24 5.57 -21.79
CA MET A 272 27.95 6.47 -22.90
C MET A 272 28.04 7.90 -22.38
N GLU A 273 28.77 8.76 -23.08
CA GLU A 273 28.81 10.23 -22.84
C GLU A 273 27.47 10.93 -23.14
N ASN A 274 26.39 10.17 -23.28
CA ASN A 274 25.04 10.66 -23.61
C ASN A 274 24.38 11.46 -22.48
N PHE A 275 25.11 11.74 -21.41
CA PHE A 275 24.63 12.44 -20.22
C PHE A 275 25.47 13.69 -19.89
N PRO A 276 25.73 14.60 -20.86
CA PRO A 276 26.50 15.79 -20.57
C PRO A 276 25.83 16.61 -19.47
N ASN A 277 26.57 16.90 -18.40
CA ASN A 277 26.12 17.70 -17.25
C ASN A 277 24.95 17.11 -16.46
N ILE A 278 24.75 15.79 -16.48
CA ILE A 278 23.72 15.14 -15.65
C ILE A 278 23.85 15.57 -14.18
N SER A 279 22.72 15.89 -13.58
CA SER A 279 22.61 16.39 -12.21
C SER A 279 21.49 15.71 -11.44
N LYS A 280 20.45 15.24 -12.12
CA LYS A 280 19.29 14.60 -11.50
C LYS A 280 18.83 13.38 -12.29
N VAL A 281 18.50 12.29 -11.60
CA VAL A 281 17.86 11.09 -12.15
C VAL A 281 16.55 10.84 -11.41
N ILE A 282 15.43 10.96 -12.12
CA ILE A 282 14.08 10.70 -11.60
C ILE A 282 13.61 9.34 -12.12
N ILE A 283 13.28 8.43 -11.22
CA ILE A 283 12.77 7.09 -11.55
C ILE A 283 11.33 6.98 -11.05
N ASP A 284 10.35 7.09 -11.95
CA ASP A 284 8.93 6.85 -11.63
C ASP A 284 8.57 5.36 -11.72
N GLU A 285 7.49 4.96 -11.05
CA GLU A 285 7.05 3.56 -10.89
C GLU A 285 8.19 2.62 -10.42
N CYS A 286 9.03 3.11 -9.50
CA CYS A 286 10.22 2.39 -9.02
C CYS A 286 9.89 1.05 -8.34
N SER A 287 8.65 0.82 -7.92
CA SER A 287 8.17 -0.46 -7.38
C SER A 287 8.22 -1.59 -8.41
N MET A 288 8.15 -1.29 -9.71
CA MET A 288 8.31 -2.28 -10.79
C MET A 288 9.77 -2.51 -11.18
N LEU A 289 10.72 -1.76 -10.63
CA LEU A 289 12.13 -1.86 -11.00
C LEU A 289 12.82 -2.99 -10.24
N ARG A 290 13.41 -3.93 -10.98
CA ARG A 290 14.15 -5.06 -10.43
C ARG A 290 15.49 -4.62 -9.84
N PHE A 291 15.89 -5.22 -8.72
CA PHE A 291 17.06 -4.81 -7.94
C PHE A 291 18.39 -4.86 -8.70
N ASP A 292 18.56 -5.84 -9.58
CA ASP A 292 19.74 -6.02 -10.42
C ASP A 292 19.85 -4.93 -11.50
N LEU A 293 18.73 -4.55 -12.11
CA LEU A 293 18.66 -3.43 -13.05
C LEU A 293 18.94 -2.10 -12.34
N PHE A 294 18.32 -1.86 -11.17
CA PHE A 294 18.63 -0.70 -10.34
C PHE A 294 20.11 -0.68 -9.94
N HIS A 295 20.70 -1.84 -9.62
CA HIS A 295 22.11 -1.93 -9.28
C HIS A 295 23.02 -1.51 -10.44
N GLN A 296 22.71 -1.90 -11.67
CA GLN A 296 23.50 -1.48 -12.83
C GLN A 296 23.40 0.03 -13.06
N VAL A 297 22.20 0.60 -12.95
CA VAL A 297 21.99 2.04 -13.04
C VAL A 297 22.75 2.77 -11.93
N ALA A 298 22.70 2.25 -10.69
CA ALA A 298 23.47 2.78 -9.57
C ALA A 298 24.99 2.75 -9.82
N ARG A 299 25.52 1.68 -10.42
CA ARG A 299 26.95 1.59 -10.78
C ARG A 299 27.32 2.64 -11.82
N ILE A 300 26.49 2.82 -12.85
CA ILE A 300 26.70 3.86 -13.88
C ILE A 300 26.70 5.26 -13.25
N ILE A 301 25.71 5.56 -12.40
CA ILE A 301 25.62 6.85 -11.70
C ILE A 301 26.88 7.09 -10.87
N ARG A 302 27.33 6.12 -10.07
CA ARG A 302 28.55 6.23 -9.27
C ARG A 302 29.80 6.47 -10.10
N GLU A 303 29.90 5.82 -11.25
CA GLU A 303 31.03 6.05 -12.15
C GLU A 303 31.02 7.49 -12.69
N ILE A 304 29.87 8.02 -13.08
CA ILE A 304 29.74 9.43 -13.50
C ILE A 304 30.13 10.36 -12.35
N GLU A 305 29.59 10.14 -11.15
CA GLU A 305 29.89 10.97 -9.98
C GLU A 305 31.41 11.03 -9.69
N ASN A 306 32.10 9.88 -9.79
CA ASN A 306 33.53 9.79 -9.57
C ASN A 306 34.35 10.48 -10.66
N ARG A 307 33.93 10.38 -11.93
CA ARG A 307 34.64 11.00 -13.07
C ARG A 307 34.47 12.51 -13.10
N GLU A 308 33.26 12.99 -12.86
CA GLU A 308 32.92 14.42 -12.89
C GLU A 308 33.16 15.12 -11.54
N ASN A 309 33.49 14.37 -10.49
CA ASN A 309 33.60 14.86 -9.12
C ASN A 309 32.34 15.66 -8.70
N LYS A 310 31.17 15.12 -9.06
CA LYS A 310 29.87 15.79 -8.92
C LYS A 310 28.86 14.80 -8.37
N LYS A 311 28.03 15.23 -7.43
CA LYS A 311 26.93 14.40 -6.92
C LYS A 311 25.72 14.49 -7.85
N ILE A 312 25.09 13.35 -8.11
CA ILE A 312 23.84 13.25 -8.87
C ILE A 312 22.70 13.01 -7.90
N GLN A 313 21.69 13.86 -7.93
CA GLN A 313 20.47 13.69 -7.14
C GLN A 313 19.63 12.55 -7.73
N ILE A 314 19.25 11.58 -6.91
CA ILE A 314 18.38 10.47 -7.31
C ILE A 314 17.02 10.62 -6.63
N ILE A 315 15.96 10.66 -7.43
CA ILE A 315 14.58 10.80 -6.99
C ILE A 315 13.84 9.54 -7.39
N LEU A 316 13.43 8.74 -6.41
CA LEU A 316 12.64 7.53 -6.62
C LEU A 316 11.18 7.82 -6.33
N CYS A 317 10.28 7.41 -7.22
CA CYS A 317 8.85 7.58 -7.03
C CYS A 317 8.11 6.29 -7.33
N GLY A 318 7.14 5.93 -6.49
CA GLY A 318 6.35 4.71 -6.70
C GLY A 318 5.35 4.44 -5.60
N ASP A 319 4.67 3.31 -5.69
CA ASP A 319 3.75 2.83 -4.66
C ASP A 319 4.13 1.40 -4.26
N ASN A 320 4.60 1.24 -3.04
CA ASN A 320 5.06 -0.06 -2.54
C ASN A 320 3.93 -1.08 -2.38
N ALA A 321 2.66 -0.64 -2.41
CA ALA A 321 1.51 -1.53 -2.35
C ALA A 321 1.03 -1.98 -3.74
N GLN A 322 1.53 -1.37 -4.82
CA GLN A 322 1.31 -1.85 -6.19
C GLN A 322 2.25 -3.01 -6.52
N LEU A 323 2.08 -3.58 -7.71
CA LEU A 323 2.80 -4.79 -8.10
C LEU A 323 4.33 -4.60 -8.01
N PRO A 324 5.04 -5.61 -7.46
CA PRO A 324 6.49 -5.66 -7.45
C PRO A 324 7.02 -5.90 -8.88
N PRO A 325 8.36 -5.92 -9.07
CA PRO A 325 8.96 -6.33 -10.33
C PRO A 325 8.54 -7.76 -10.69
N VAL A 326 8.29 -8.00 -11.98
CA VAL A 326 7.98 -9.35 -12.45
C VAL A 326 9.24 -10.21 -12.36
N MET A 327 9.14 -11.32 -11.63
CA MET A 327 10.24 -12.25 -11.37
C MET A 327 9.86 -13.66 -11.83
N PRO A 328 10.07 -14.01 -13.12
CA PRO A 328 9.91 -15.38 -13.60
C PRO A 328 10.76 -16.36 -12.78
N LYS A 329 10.30 -17.61 -12.66
CA LYS A 329 10.98 -18.62 -11.83
C LYS A 329 12.43 -18.84 -12.27
N ASP A 330 12.70 -18.82 -13.56
CA ASP A 330 14.05 -19.07 -14.09
C ASP A 330 14.96 -17.84 -13.93
N ASP A 331 14.42 -16.63 -14.07
CA ASP A 331 15.13 -15.39 -13.72
C ASP A 331 15.51 -15.37 -12.24
N LEU A 332 14.57 -15.70 -11.36
CA LEU A 332 14.84 -15.78 -9.92
C LEU A 332 15.95 -16.79 -9.61
N LYS A 333 15.95 -17.97 -10.24
CA LYS A 333 17.02 -18.97 -10.06
C LYS A 333 18.37 -18.44 -10.55
N SER A 334 18.39 -17.83 -11.73
CA SER A 334 19.60 -17.25 -12.34
C SER A 334 20.19 -16.14 -11.47
N LEU A 335 19.34 -15.22 -10.99
CA LEU A 335 19.73 -14.13 -10.11
C LEU A 335 20.20 -14.64 -8.75
N CYS A 336 19.54 -15.62 -8.13
CA CYS A 336 20.03 -16.25 -6.89
C CYS A 336 21.48 -16.74 -7.04
N LYS A 337 21.77 -17.42 -8.16
CA LYS A 337 23.11 -17.94 -8.45
C LYS A 337 24.12 -16.81 -8.68
N ALA A 338 23.78 -15.84 -9.54
CA ALA A 338 24.67 -14.73 -9.89
C ALA A 338 25.02 -13.84 -8.69
N TRP A 339 24.06 -13.63 -7.79
CA TRP A 339 24.20 -12.75 -6.63
C TRP A 339 24.64 -13.47 -5.36
N LYS A 340 24.77 -14.81 -5.40
CA LYS A 340 25.00 -15.66 -4.22
C LYS A 340 24.01 -15.35 -3.09
N MET A 341 22.76 -15.08 -3.47
CA MET A 341 21.64 -14.79 -2.57
C MET A 341 20.59 -15.88 -2.68
N ASN A 342 19.94 -16.22 -1.56
CA ASN A 342 18.82 -17.13 -1.58
C ASN A 342 17.51 -16.40 -1.94
N LYS A 343 16.43 -17.18 -2.18
CA LYS A 343 15.13 -16.63 -2.58
C LYS A 343 14.54 -15.66 -1.55
N SER A 344 14.76 -15.88 -0.25
CA SER A 344 14.23 -14.98 0.79
C SER A 344 14.98 -13.66 0.86
N GLN A 345 16.29 -13.66 0.55
CA GLN A 345 17.09 -12.45 0.43
C GLN A 345 16.66 -11.61 -0.78
N ILE A 346 16.47 -12.21 -1.95
CA ILE A 346 15.96 -11.51 -3.15
C ILE A 346 14.50 -11.09 -2.96
N GLY A 347 13.70 -11.91 -2.26
CA GLY A 347 12.28 -11.63 -2.03
C GLY A 347 11.53 -11.45 -3.36
N LYS A 348 10.77 -10.35 -3.46
CA LYS A 348 10.04 -9.97 -4.69
C LYS A 348 10.91 -9.21 -5.71
N GLY A 349 12.23 -9.11 -5.50
CA GLY A 349 13.17 -8.47 -6.43
C GLY A 349 13.20 -6.94 -6.37
N GLN A 350 12.71 -6.34 -5.27
CA GLN A 350 12.61 -4.89 -5.08
C GLN A 350 14.00 -4.21 -4.98
N ILE A 351 14.08 -2.93 -5.35
CA ILE A 351 15.34 -2.16 -5.46
C ILE A 351 16.21 -2.14 -4.19
N GLU A 352 15.61 -2.25 -3.01
CA GLU A 352 16.29 -2.27 -1.71
C GLU A 352 17.18 -3.50 -1.53
N LYS A 353 17.03 -4.51 -2.39
CA LYS A 353 17.90 -5.69 -2.40
C LYS A 353 19.24 -5.44 -3.07
N SER A 354 19.40 -4.31 -3.78
CA SER A 354 20.69 -3.90 -4.31
C SER A 354 21.63 -3.50 -3.17
N PRO A 355 22.87 -4.05 -3.11
CA PRO A 355 23.89 -3.63 -2.14
C PRO A 355 24.21 -2.13 -2.18
N LEU A 356 23.96 -1.46 -3.30
CA LEU A 356 24.22 -0.02 -3.47
C LEU A 356 23.07 0.86 -2.98
N TYR A 357 21.88 0.32 -2.71
CA TYR A 357 20.70 1.12 -2.34
C TYR A 357 20.98 2.02 -1.13
N ASN A 358 21.51 1.45 -0.05
CA ASN A 358 21.80 2.18 1.18
C ASN A 358 22.90 3.25 1.01
N SER A 359 23.78 3.11 0.01
CA SER A 359 24.86 4.08 -0.24
C SER A 359 24.34 5.45 -0.68
N PHE A 360 23.12 5.51 -1.23
CA PHE A 360 22.52 6.76 -1.70
C PHE A 360 21.78 7.53 -0.62
N GLN A 361 21.58 6.95 0.58
CA GLN A 361 20.99 7.63 1.74
C GLN A 361 19.65 8.34 1.42
N PHE A 362 18.69 7.60 0.84
CA PHE A 362 17.39 8.14 0.48
C PHE A 362 16.60 8.64 1.71
N SER A 363 16.11 9.87 1.64
CA SER A 363 15.06 10.37 2.53
C SER A 363 13.71 9.79 2.08
N GLU A 364 13.04 9.04 2.94
CA GLU A 364 11.75 8.40 2.65
C GLU A 364 10.59 9.33 3.03
N ILE A 365 9.69 9.63 2.08
CA ILE A 365 8.46 10.39 2.32
C ILE A 365 7.28 9.61 1.77
N GLU A 366 6.22 9.49 2.58
CA GLU A 366 4.94 8.94 2.12
C GLU A 366 3.90 10.06 1.95
N LEU A 367 3.45 10.26 0.71
CA LEU A 367 2.30 11.12 0.39
C LEU A 367 1.01 10.42 0.81
N THR A 368 0.20 11.11 1.59
CA THR A 368 -1.03 10.57 2.20
C THR A 368 -2.31 11.23 1.69
N SER A 369 -2.22 12.42 1.08
CA SER A 369 -3.35 13.11 0.47
C SER A 369 -3.76 12.42 -0.83
N ILE A 370 -5.02 12.01 -0.94
CA ILE A 370 -5.54 11.30 -2.11
C ILE A 370 -6.21 12.31 -3.05
N ILE A 371 -5.79 12.32 -4.31
CA ILE A 371 -6.15 13.34 -5.32
C ILE A 371 -6.91 12.74 -6.52
N ARG A 372 -6.77 11.43 -6.81
CA ARG A 372 -7.33 10.81 -8.04
C ARG A 372 -8.79 10.35 -7.92
N GLN A 373 -9.21 9.86 -6.76
CA GLN A 373 -10.57 9.34 -6.59
C GLN A 373 -11.55 10.52 -6.48
N ASP A 374 -12.62 10.47 -7.27
CA ASP A 374 -13.63 11.53 -7.32
C ASP A 374 -14.37 11.73 -5.98
N ASN A 375 -14.35 10.71 -5.10
CA ASN A 375 -14.88 10.80 -3.74
C ASN A 375 -13.94 10.15 -2.70
N ILE A 376 -14.04 10.62 -1.45
CA ILE A 376 -13.22 10.10 -0.34
C ILE A 376 -13.58 8.67 0.06
N ALA A 377 -14.82 8.22 -0.12
CA ALA A 377 -15.21 6.86 0.23
C ALA A 377 -14.42 5.81 -0.58
N ASP A 378 -14.20 6.07 -1.86
CA ASP A 378 -13.43 5.23 -2.76
C ASP A 378 -11.95 5.25 -2.41
N ALA A 379 -11.42 6.43 -2.11
CA ALA A 379 -10.06 6.61 -1.60
C ALA A 379 -9.82 5.75 -0.34
N LEU A 380 -10.75 5.77 0.62
CA LEU A 380 -10.69 4.93 1.82
C LEU A 380 -10.78 3.44 1.51
N ASN A 381 -11.68 3.05 0.60
CA ASN A 381 -11.85 1.65 0.22
C ASN A 381 -10.59 1.11 -0.48
N CYS A 382 -9.97 1.89 -1.36
CA CYS A 382 -8.67 1.58 -1.91
C CYS A 382 -7.61 1.42 -0.80
N ASN A 383 -7.58 2.30 0.21
CA ASN A 383 -6.67 2.16 1.35
C ASN A 383 -6.95 0.89 2.17
N ARG A 384 -8.21 0.50 2.37
CA ARG A 384 -8.54 -0.75 3.05
C ARG A 384 -8.00 -1.96 2.30
N VAL A 385 -8.03 -1.94 0.97
CA VAL A 385 -7.34 -2.97 0.17
C VAL A 385 -5.83 -2.87 0.31
N ARG A 386 -5.25 -1.66 0.22
CA ARG A 386 -3.81 -1.38 0.40
C ARG A 386 -3.26 -1.96 1.70
N TYR A 387 -4.00 -1.80 2.80
CA TYR A 387 -3.64 -2.25 4.13
C TYR A 387 -4.17 -3.64 4.49
N LYS A 388 -4.76 -4.35 3.51
CA LYS A 388 -5.28 -5.71 3.68
C LYS A 388 -6.30 -5.83 4.82
N ASP A 389 -7.22 -4.87 4.93
CA ASP A 389 -8.33 -4.92 5.87
C ASP A 389 -9.37 -5.95 5.39
N PRO A 390 -9.55 -7.10 6.06
CA PRO A 390 -10.46 -8.16 5.60
C PRO A 390 -11.92 -7.72 5.47
N SER A 391 -12.32 -6.66 6.17
CA SER A 391 -13.70 -6.18 6.14
C SER A 391 -14.09 -5.54 4.80
N ILE A 392 -13.12 -5.19 3.95
CA ILE A 392 -13.36 -4.67 2.60
C ILE A 392 -13.94 -5.72 1.65
N ILE A 393 -13.65 -7.00 1.89
CA ILE A 393 -14.09 -8.11 1.01
C ILE A 393 -15.62 -8.16 0.95
N LYS A 394 -16.31 -7.93 2.07
CA LYS A 394 -17.77 -7.91 2.10
C LYS A 394 -18.32 -6.81 1.18
N LEU A 395 -17.71 -5.63 1.19
CA LEU A 395 -18.10 -4.52 0.33
C LEU A 395 -17.80 -4.84 -1.14
N LEU A 396 -16.59 -5.28 -1.47
CA LEU A 396 -16.21 -5.59 -2.85
C LEU A 396 -17.05 -6.74 -3.43
N ASN A 397 -17.45 -7.72 -2.60
CA ASN A 397 -18.33 -8.79 -3.04
C ASN A 397 -19.75 -8.32 -3.39
N THR A 398 -20.19 -7.14 -2.95
CA THR A 398 -21.45 -6.53 -3.46
C THR A 398 -21.35 -6.06 -4.92
N LYS A 399 -20.13 -5.96 -5.45
CA LYS A 399 -19.83 -5.58 -6.84
C LYS A 399 -19.63 -6.77 -7.76
N VAL A 400 -19.85 -7.99 -7.27
CA VAL A 400 -19.76 -9.19 -8.08
C VAL A 400 -20.95 -9.22 -9.04
N ASN A 401 -20.65 -9.26 -10.33
CA ASN A 401 -21.64 -9.36 -11.39
C ASN A 401 -21.10 -10.31 -12.48
N PRO A 402 -21.45 -11.61 -12.41
CA PRO A 402 -21.01 -12.59 -13.41
C PRO A 402 -21.56 -12.33 -14.82
N GLU A 403 -22.68 -11.63 -14.97
CA GLU A 403 -23.27 -11.30 -16.27
C GLU A 403 -22.41 -10.29 -17.05
N LYS A 404 -21.58 -9.51 -16.36
CA LYS A 404 -20.58 -8.64 -16.99
C LYS A 404 -19.35 -9.39 -17.49
N ARG A 405 -19.28 -10.73 -17.34
CA ARG A 405 -18.22 -11.52 -17.97
C ARG A 405 -18.41 -11.42 -19.49
N TYR A 406 -17.43 -10.85 -20.18
CA TYR A 406 -17.44 -10.51 -21.61
C TYR A 406 -18.25 -9.24 -22.01
N ASP A 407 -18.53 -8.33 -21.06
CA ASP A 407 -19.10 -7.01 -21.38
C ASP A 407 -18.15 -6.18 -22.28
N GLN A 408 -18.55 -5.99 -23.54
CA GLN A 408 -17.76 -5.31 -24.57
C GLN A 408 -17.57 -3.81 -24.31
N ASN A 409 -18.36 -3.21 -23.41
CA ASN A 409 -18.24 -1.80 -23.03
C ASN A 409 -17.30 -1.58 -21.84
N ALA A 410 -16.81 -2.66 -21.23
CA ALA A 410 -15.91 -2.61 -20.09
C ALA A 410 -14.47 -2.97 -20.51
N LEU A 411 -13.48 -2.48 -19.76
CA LEU A 411 -12.13 -3.04 -19.82
C LEU A 411 -12.03 -4.20 -18.84
N HIS A 412 -11.67 -5.38 -19.34
CA HIS A 412 -11.44 -6.54 -18.50
C HIS A 412 -9.99 -6.56 -17.99
N LEU A 413 -9.83 -6.69 -16.67
CA LEU A 413 -8.53 -6.83 -16.03
C LEU A 413 -8.36 -8.25 -15.49
N CYS A 414 -7.38 -8.98 -16.05
CA CYS A 414 -7.14 -10.37 -15.70
C CYS A 414 -5.80 -10.55 -14.99
N SER A 415 -5.73 -11.52 -14.08
CA SER A 415 -4.45 -11.90 -13.45
C SER A 415 -3.50 -12.58 -14.45
N TYR A 416 -4.05 -13.42 -15.33
CA TYR A 416 -3.28 -14.26 -16.26
C TYR A 416 -3.46 -13.83 -17.72
N ARG A 417 -2.40 -14.01 -18.52
CA ARG A 417 -2.44 -13.77 -19.98
C ARG A 417 -3.41 -14.72 -20.69
N SER A 418 -3.49 -15.98 -20.25
CA SER A 418 -4.41 -16.97 -20.81
C SER A 418 -5.87 -16.58 -20.63
N GLU A 419 -6.23 -16.02 -19.47
CA GLU A 419 -7.59 -15.54 -19.22
C GLU A 419 -7.91 -14.29 -20.05
N ALA A 420 -6.98 -13.33 -20.13
CA ALA A 420 -7.15 -12.17 -21.01
C ALA A 420 -7.32 -12.61 -22.48
N LYS A 421 -6.52 -13.58 -22.94
CA LYS A 421 -6.63 -14.14 -24.30
C LYS A 421 -8.02 -14.76 -24.52
N ASN A 422 -8.50 -15.61 -23.62
CA ASN A 422 -9.81 -16.23 -23.71
C ASN A 422 -10.95 -15.20 -23.75
N VAL A 423 -10.92 -14.18 -22.88
CA VAL A 423 -11.92 -13.10 -22.87
C VAL A 423 -11.92 -12.35 -24.20
N ASN A 424 -10.73 -12.00 -24.72
CA ASN A 424 -10.61 -11.35 -26.03
C ASN A 424 -11.19 -12.24 -27.15
N GLU A 425 -10.77 -13.50 -27.25
CA GLU A 425 -11.24 -14.45 -28.27
C GLU A 425 -12.76 -14.63 -28.22
N THR A 426 -13.32 -14.82 -27.01
CA THR A 426 -14.77 -14.99 -26.82
C THR A 426 -15.55 -13.77 -27.29
N ILE A 427 -15.07 -12.55 -27.00
CA ILE A 427 -15.71 -11.33 -27.47
C ILE A 427 -15.55 -11.19 -28.98
N ILE A 428 -14.38 -11.47 -29.54
CA ILE A 428 -14.10 -11.38 -30.98
C ILE A 428 -15.04 -12.27 -31.79
N GLN A 429 -15.28 -13.49 -31.33
CA GLN A 429 -16.17 -14.46 -31.99
C GLN A 429 -17.63 -13.98 -32.10
N GLN A 430 -18.03 -12.95 -31.36
CA GLN A 430 -19.36 -12.35 -31.43
C GLN A 430 -19.48 -11.25 -32.50
N HIS A 431 -18.40 -10.96 -33.22
CA HIS A 431 -18.34 -9.91 -34.24
C HIS A 431 -17.99 -10.48 -35.61
N ASP A 432 -18.29 -9.72 -36.65
CA ASP A 432 -17.73 -9.95 -37.98
C ASP A 432 -16.28 -9.43 -38.01
N TYR A 433 -15.31 -10.34 -37.83
CA TYR A 433 -13.90 -10.02 -37.70
C TYR A 433 -13.10 -10.38 -38.96
N VAL A 434 -12.03 -9.63 -39.19
CA VAL A 434 -11.04 -9.86 -40.23
C VAL A 434 -9.88 -10.64 -39.62
N HIS A 435 -9.49 -11.72 -40.30
CA HIS A 435 -8.40 -12.60 -39.90
C HIS A 435 -7.15 -12.31 -40.75
N PHE A 436 -6.08 -11.80 -40.13
CA PHE A 436 -4.78 -11.61 -40.77
C PHE A 436 -3.83 -12.73 -40.36
N VAL A 437 -3.54 -13.65 -41.28
CA VAL A 437 -2.55 -14.73 -41.07
C VAL A 437 -1.22 -14.31 -41.67
N GLU A 438 -0.16 -14.60 -40.94
CA GLU A 438 1.20 -14.54 -41.44
C GLU A 438 1.90 -15.86 -41.10
N GLU A 439 2.64 -16.40 -42.06
CA GLU A 439 3.48 -17.58 -41.87
C GLU A 439 4.73 -17.16 -41.07
N SER A 440 5.05 -17.93 -40.04
CA SER A 440 6.29 -17.75 -39.29
C SER A 440 7.39 -18.67 -39.82
N THR A 441 8.64 -18.41 -39.41
CA THR A 441 9.81 -19.21 -39.80
C THR A 441 9.89 -20.59 -39.13
N MET A 442 8.93 -20.97 -38.28
CA MET A 442 8.97 -22.21 -37.46
C MET A 442 7.67 -23.04 -37.56
N ASP A 443 6.98 -23.02 -38.71
CA ASP A 443 5.71 -23.74 -38.97
C ASP A 443 4.49 -23.38 -38.09
N ASP A 444 4.63 -22.48 -37.12
CA ASP A 444 3.49 -21.91 -36.39
C ASP A 444 2.87 -20.74 -37.16
N SER A 445 1.54 -20.70 -37.28
CA SER A 445 0.83 -19.53 -37.81
C SER A 445 0.49 -18.56 -36.69
N TYR A 446 0.77 -17.27 -36.89
CA TYR A 446 0.28 -16.22 -35.99
C TYR A 446 -0.84 -15.46 -36.69
N SER A 447 -2.02 -15.49 -36.09
CA SER A 447 -3.17 -14.75 -36.56
C SER A 447 -3.42 -13.50 -35.72
N LEU A 448 -3.84 -12.44 -36.39
CA LEU A 448 -4.43 -11.27 -35.77
C LEU A 448 -5.88 -11.14 -36.21
N GLU A 449 -6.79 -11.29 -35.26
CA GLU A 449 -8.23 -11.14 -35.44
C GLU A 449 -8.68 -9.75 -34.98
N VAL A 450 -9.31 -8.99 -35.87
CA VAL A 450 -9.70 -7.60 -35.61
C VAL A 450 -11.02 -7.22 -36.27
N TYR A 451 -11.78 -6.33 -35.65
CA TYR A 451 -13.01 -5.75 -36.21
C TYR A 451 -13.08 -4.23 -35.96
N VAL A 452 -13.91 -3.52 -36.72
CA VAL A 452 -14.06 -2.06 -36.56
C VAL A 452 -14.77 -1.75 -35.25
N GLY A 453 -14.16 -0.91 -34.42
CA GLY A 453 -14.63 -0.58 -33.08
C GLY A 453 -13.93 -1.36 -31.97
N MET A 454 -13.09 -2.34 -32.30
CA MET A 454 -12.33 -3.12 -31.32
C MET A 454 -11.31 -2.24 -30.57
N PRO A 455 -11.23 -2.31 -29.23
CA PRO A 455 -10.11 -1.80 -28.47
C PRO A 455 -8.85 -2.66 -28.71
N VAL A 456 -7.73 -1.99 -28.98
CA VAL A 456 -6.44 -2.63 -29.27
C VAL A 456 -5.33 -2.02 -28.44
N TYR A 457 -4.28 -2.81 -28.23
CA TYR A 457 -3.06 -2.46 -27.51
C TYR A 457 -1.87 -2.47 -28.47
N PHE A 458 -1.07 -1.41 -28.47
CA PHE A 458 0.10 -1.28 -29.36
C PHE A 458 1.31 -2.08 -28.84
N MET A 459 1.89 -2.90 -29.71
CA MET A 459 3.03 -3.78 -29.37
C MET A 459 4.40 -3.13 -29.57
N LEU A 460 4.49 -2.08 -30.39
CA LEU A 460 5.72 -1.39 -30.77
C LEU A 460 5.60 0.11 -30.51
N SER A 461 6.74 0.79 -30.38
CA SER A 461 6.80 2.25 -30.30
C SER A 461 7.24 2.85 -31.63
N THR A 462 6.61 3.96 -32.02
CA THR A 462 6.95 4.80 -33.17
C THR A 462 6.94 6.27 -32.72
N SER A 463 7.11 7.21 -33.66
CA SER A 463 6.90 8.63 -33.37
C SER A 463 5.43 9.01 -33.12
N LYS A 464 4.47 8.13 -33.46
CA LYS A 464 3.03 8.43 -33.39
C LYS A 464 2.29 7.73 -32.26
N TYR A 465 2.84 6.64 -31.76
CA TYR A 465 2.26 5.82 -30.69
C TYR A 465 3.39 5.06 -29.97
N SER A 466 3.17 4.70 -28.72
CA SER A 466 4.10 3.95 -27.89
C SER A 466 3.60 2.54 -27.63
N LYS A 467 4.52 1.58 -27.48
CA LYS A 467 4.19 0.24 -26.98
C LYS A 467 3.56 0.39 -25.59
N GLY A 468 2.32 -0.05 -25.40
CA GLY A 468 1.56 0.24 -24.18
C GLY A 468 0.30 1.07 -24.39
N ASP A 469 0.23 1.79 -25.50
CA ASP A 469 -0.92 2.64 -25.80
C ASP A 469 -2.13 1.78 -26.11
N LEU A 470 -3.29 2.31 -25.75
CA LEU A 470 -4.59 1.76 -26.14
C LEU A 470 -5.16 2.61 -27.27
N GLY A 471 -5.91 1.97 -28.15
CA GLY A 471 -6.65 2.65 -29.20
C GLY A 471 -7.90 1.88 -29.58
N LYS A 472 -8.72 2.48 -30.43
CA LYS A 472 -9.92 1.86 -31.00
C LYS A 472 -9.78 1.79 -32.51
N ILE A 473 -9.99 0.62 -33.10
CA ILE A 473 -9.95 0.48 -34.56
C ILE A 473 -11.10 1.28 -35.17
N THR A 474 -10.80 2.18 -36.10
CA THR A 474 -11.81 2.97 -36.83
C THR A 474 -12.01 2.48 -38.27
N LYS A 475 -10.99 1.86 -38.87
CA LYS A 475 -11.08 1.30 -40.22
C LYS A 475 -10.08 0.16 -40.44
N ILE A 476 -10.48 -0.87 -41.17
CA ILE A 476 -9.61 -2.00 -41.55
C ILE A 476 -9.51 -2.05 -43.08
N ASN A 477 -8.28 -2.14 -43.59
CA ASN A 477 -7.99 -2.41 -45.00
C ASN A 477 -6.94 -3.54 -45.08
N LYS A 478 -6.79 -4.16 -46.26
CA LYS A 478 -5.82 -5.25 -46.49
C LYS A 478 -4.37 -4.93 -46.07
N LYS A 479 -3.93 -3.67 -46.23
CA LYS A 479 -2.55 -3.24 -45.96
C LYS A 479 -2.39 -2.32 -44.75
N THR A 480 -3.49 -1.78 -44.21
CA THR A 480 -3.46 -0.77 -43.16
C THR A 480 -4.64 -0.95 -42.21
N ILE A 481 -4.41 -0.69 -40.92
CA ILE A 481 -5.47 -0.56 -39.91
C ILE A 481 -5.41 0.87 -39.38
N LYS A 482 -6.53 1.58 -39.38
CA LYS A 482 -6.66 2.91 -38.82
C LYS A 482 -7.14 2.79 -37.38
N VAL A 483 -6.41 3.40 -36.46
CA VAL A 483 -6.65 3.29 -35.01
C VAL A 483 -6.71 4.69 -34.42
N ASP A 484 -7.79 4.99 -33.72
CA ASP A 484 -7.90 6.17 -32.87
C ASP A 484 -7.19 5.91 -31.54
N VAL A 485 -6.07 6.58 -31.29
CA VAL A 485 -5.25 6.36 -30.09
C VAL A 485 -5.88 7.13 -28.93
N ILE A 486 -6.12 6.46 -27.80
CA ILE A 486 -6.73 7.11 -26.63
C ILE A 486 -5.81 8.23 -26.12
N GLY A 487 -6.31 9.46 -26.13
CA GLY A 487 -5.55 10.65 -25.73
C GLY A 487 -4.52 11.12 -26.76
N GLY A 488 -4.55 10.56 -27.98
CA GLY A 488 -3.68 10.92 -29.09
C GLY A 488 -4.46 11.26 -30.35
N ASN A 489 -3.77 11.16 -31.49
CA ASN A 489 -4.37 11.32 -32.81
C ASN A 489 -4.65 9.96 -33.43
N GLU A 490 -5.54 9.94 -34.42
CA GLU A 490 -5.78 8.77 -35.24
C GLU A 490 -4.56 8.44 -36.12
N VAL A 491 -4.15 7.16 -36.12
CA VAL A 491 -2.94 6.69 -36.80
C VAL A 491 -3.23 5.59 -37.81
N LEU A 492 -2.46 5.55 -38.89
CA LEU A 492 -2.44 4.44 -39.84
C LEU A 492 -1.33 3.47 -39.45
N VAL A 493 -1.73 2.28 -39.01
CA VAL A 493 -0.86 1.18 -38.62
C VAL A 493 -0.59 0.28 -39.82
N LYS A 494 0.67 -0.03 -40.07
CA LYS A 494 1.14 -0.96 -41.11
C LYS A 494 1.81 -2.16 -40.46
N LYS A 495 1.90 -3.27 -41.20
CA LYS A 495 2.65 -4.46 -40.76
C LYS A 495 4.13 -4.11 -40.53
N GLN A 496 4.67 -4.55 -39.40
CA GLN A 496 6.05 -4.38 -38.98
C GLN A 496 6.59 -5.71 -38.44
N ILE A 497 7.92 -5.80 -38.25
CA ILE A 497 8.51 -6.96 -37.60
C ILE A 497 8.26 -6.83 -36.08
N ILE A 498 7.64 -7.85 -35.50
CA ILE A 498 7.30 -7.94 -34.09
C ILE A 498 8.06 -9.14 -33.51
N ASP A 499 8.73 -8.93 -32.37
CA ASP A 499 9.23 -10.03 -31.54
C ASP A 499 8.11 -10.56 -30.65
N LEU A 500 7.79 -11.84 -30.83
CA LEU A 500 6.84 -12.57 -29.99
C LEU A 500 7.53 -13.04 -28.70
N ASP A 501 6.74 -13.37 -27.68
CA ASP A 501 7.24 -13.79 -26.36
C ASP A 501 8.12 -15.06 -26.41
N ASN A 502 8.02 -15.87 -27.47
CA ASN A 502 8.84 -17.07 -27.70
C ASN A 502 10.15 -16.77 -28.47
N GLY A 503 10.45 -15.50 -28.74
CA GLY A 503 11.65 -15.08 -29.49
C GLY A 503 11.51 -15.17 -31.01
N MET A 504 10.32 -15.52 -31.52
CA MET A 504 10.06 -15.55 -32.96
C MET A 504 9.77 -14.15 -33.48
N LYS A 505 10.28 -13.86 -34.68
CA LYS A 505 10.03 -12.60 -35.38
C LYS A 505 9.04 -12.82 -36.50
N ILE A 506 7.95 -12.05 -36.49
CA ILE A 506 6.94 -12.11 -37.54
C ILE A 506 6.60 -10.73 -38.08
N ARG A 507 6.26 -10.65 -39.37
CA ARG A 507 5.82 -9.42 -40.00
C ARG A 507 4.30 -9.26 -39.93
N GLN A 508 3.79 -8.62 -38.89
CA GLN A 508 2.35 -8.44 -38.67
C GLN A 508 2.01 -7.00 -38.22
N PHE A 509 0.74 -6.61 -38.22
CA PHE A 509 0.33 -5.37 -37.57
C PHE A 509 0.67 -5.42 -36.07
N PRO A 510 1.38 -4.41 -35.51
CA PRO A 510 1.82 -4.40 -34.12
C PRO A 510 0.69 -4.04 -33.14
N LEU A 511 -0.40 -4.80 -33.19
CA LEU A 511 -1.62 -4.63 -32.41
C LEU A 511 -2.01 -5.97 -31.76
N GLU A 512 -2.47 -5.91 -30.51
CA GLU A 512 -3.15 -7.02 -29.83
C GLU A 512 -4.57 -6.60 -29.46
N PRO A 513 -5.56 -7.51 -29.48
CA PRO A 513 -6.87 -7.26 -28.90
C PRO A 513 -6.77 -6.84 -27.43
N ALA A 514 -7.61 -5.88 -27.03
CA ALA A 514 -7.54 -5.25 -25.71
C ALA A 514 -8.90 -5.04 -25.06
N HIS A 515 -9.89 -5.90 -25.34
CA HIS A 515 -11.07 -6.00 -24.48
C HIS A 515 -10.66 -6.46 -23.08
N ALA A 516 -9.69 -7.36 -23.03
CA ALA A 516 -9.03 -7.79 -21.81
C ALA A 516 -7.52 -7.57 -21.87
N ILE A 517 -6.98 -7.05 -20.77
CA ILE A 517 -5.53 -6.93 -20.55
C ILE A 517 -5.17 -7.50 -19.18
N THR A 518 -3.89 -7.80 -18.97
CA THR A 518 -3.44 -8.20 -17.64
C THR A 518 -3.37 -7.01 -16.69
N ILE A 519 -3.58 -7.24 -15.39
CA ILE A 519 -3.45 -6.20 -14.35
C ILE A 519 -2.06 -5.53 -14.40
N HIS A 520 -1.00 -6.29 -14.74
CA HIS A 520 0.34 -5.78 -14.97
C HIS A 520 0.41 -4.74 -16.10
N LYS A 521 -0.24 -5.01 -17.25
CA LYS A 521 -0.32 -4.07 -18.37
C LYS A 521 -1.16 -2.83 -18.00
N ALA A 522 -2.11 -2.99 -17.06
CA ALA A 522 -2.94 -1.90 -16.56
C ALA A 522 -2.24 -0.97 -15.55
N GLN A 523 -1.07 -1.34 -15.04
CA GLN A 523 -0.34 -0.50 -14.08
C GLN A 523 0.08 0.85 -14.71
N GLY A 524 0.11 1.92 -13.91
CA GLY A 524 0.18 3.31 -14.37
C GLY A 524 -1.06 3.87 -15.08
N MET A 525 -2.08 3.06 -15.44
CA MET A 525 -3.26 3.55 -16.16
C MET A 525 -4.31 4.21 -15.26
N THR A 526 -5.03 5.17 -15.82
CA THR A 526 -6.33 5.66 -15.32
C THR A 526 -7.39 5.27 -16.37
N ILE A 527 -8.46 4.64 -15.94
CA ILE A 527 -9.51 4.09 -16.83
C ILE A 527 -10.83 4.77 -16.47
N ASN A 528 -11.45 5.40 -17.48
CA ASN A 528 -12.67 6.21 -17.34
C ASN A 528 -13.93 5.48 -17.85
N GLN A 529 -13.90 4.14 -17.88
CA GLN A 529 -15.01 3.29 -18.26
C GLN A 529 -15.18 2.17 -17.22
N ASP A 530 -16.20 1.32 -17.40
CA ASP A 530 -16.38 0.16 -16.54
C ASP A 530 -15.15 -0.76 -16.56
N ILE A 531 -14.80 -1.27 -15.40
CA ILE A 531 -13.72 -2.22 -15.20
C ILE A 531 -14.31 -3.51 -14.66
N VAL A 532 -14.06 -4.61 -15.35
CA VAL A 532 -14.44 -5.95 -14.91
C VAL A 532 -13.19 -6.72 -14.55
N ILE A 533 -12.99 -6.96 -13.26
CA ILE A 533 -11.84 -7.66 -12.73
C ILE A 533 -12.15 -9.16 -12.68
N HIS A 534 -11.19 -9.98 -13.12
CA HIS A 534 -11.27 -11.44 -13.12
C HIS A 534 -10.33 -12.04 -12.04
N PRO A 535 -10.85 -12.39 -10.84
CA PRO A 535 -10.16 -13.22 -9.87
C PRO A 535 -9.94 -14.66 -10.37
N PRO A 536 -8.98 -15.42 -9.79
CA PRO A 536 -8.26 -15.15 -8.55
C PRO A 536 -7.01 -14.28 -8.71
N MET A 537 -6.59 -13.63 -7.62
CA MET A 537 -5.31 -12.91 -7.54
C MET A 537 -4.20 -13.82 -7.01
N PHE A 538 -3.07 -13.89 -7.71
CA PHE A 538 -1.92 -14.69 -7.28
C PHE A 538 -0.85 -13.89 -6.54
N ASP A 539 -0.88 -12.57 -6.64
CA ASP A 539 -0.02 -11.67 -5.88
C ASP A 539 -0.89 -10.72 -5.05
N ASP A 540 -0.46 -10.45 -3.82
CA ASP A 540 -1.21 -9.66 -2.83
C ASP A 540 -1.38 -8.18 -3.21
N ALA A 541 -0.58 -7.69 -4.16
CA ALA A 541 -0.71 -6.33 -4.70
C ALA A 541 -1.68 -6.23 -5.90
N MET A 542 -2.15 -7.35 -6.47
CA MET A 542 -2.96 -7.34 -7.70
C MET A 542 -4.32 -6.67 -7.49
N LEU A 543 -5.04 -7.04 -6.43
CA LEU A 543 -6.36 -6.48 -6.17
C LEU A 543 -6.29 -4.96 -6.00
N TYR A 544 -5.31 -4.49 -5.23
CA TYR A 544 -5.06 -3.06 -5.04
C TYR A 544 -4.70 -2.37 -6.36
N THR A 545 -3.81 -2.97 -7.15
CA THR A 545 -3.40 -2.42 -8.45
C THR A 545 -4.57 -2.32 -9.41
N ALA A 546 -5.45 -3.34 -9.45
CA ALA A 546 -6.60 -3.40 -10.34
C ALA A 546 -7.67 -2.35 -10.00
N ILE A 547 -8.12 -2.29 -8.73
CA ILE A 547 -9.21 -1.36 -8.34
C ILE A 547 -8.77 0.10 -8.42
N THR A 548 -7.48 0.38 -8.24
CA THR A 548 -6.95 1.76 -8.29
C THR A 548 -6.76 2.31 -9.70
N ARG A 549 -7.11 1.52 -10.74
CA ARG A 549 -7.18 2.01 -12.11
C ARG A 549 -8.46 2.81 -12.36
N ALA A 550 -9.51 2.54 -11.59
CA ALA A 550 -10.77 3.26 -11.65
C ALA A 550 -10.62 4.66 -11.03
N THR A 551 -11.30 5.66 -11.58
CA THR A 551 -11.52 6.94 -10.91
C THR A 551 -12.61 6.84 -9.84
N ASN A 552 -13.58 5.94 -10.04
CA ASN A 552 -14.70 5.68 -9.14
C ASN A 552 -14.93 4.17 -8.99
N LEU A 553 -15.06 3.68 -7.75
CA LEU A 553 -15.34 2.25 -7.49
C LEU A 553 -16.78 1.85 -7.87
N SER A 554 -17.65 2.80 -8.20
CA SER A 554 -18.95 2.53 -8.82
C SER A 554 -18.79 1.68 -10.09
N ASN A 555 -17.75 1.94 -10.87
CA ASN A 555 -17.51 1.37 -12.19
C ASN A 555 -16.68 0.08 -12.12
N VAL A 556 -16.39 -0.42 -10.92
CA VAL A 556 -15.63 -1.66 -10.72
C VAL A 556 -16.56 -2.81 -10.42
N TYR A 557 -16.41 -3.88 -11.20
CA TYR A 557 -17.16 -5.12 -11.09
C TYR A 557 -16.21 -6.31 -11.01
N PHE A 558 -16.68 -7.41 -10.42
CA PHE A 558 -15.92 -8.66 -10.34
C PHE A 558 -16.72 -9.81 -10.96
N THR A 559 -16.05 -10.71 -11.68
CA THR A 559 -16.74 -11.87 -12.29
C THR A 559 -17.11 -12.96 -11.29
N GLN A 560 -16.48 -12.96 -10.11
CA GLN A 560 -16.69 -13.96 -9.06
C GLN A 560 -16.36 -13.39 -7.69
N LEU A 561 -16.81 -14.09 -6.63
CA LEU A 561 -16.56 -13.71 -5.24
C LEU A 561 -15.05 -13.67 -4.94
N LEU A 562 -14.65 -12.59 -4.27
CA LEU A 562 -13.33 -12.40 -3.70
C LEU A 562 -13.24 -13.12 -2.35
N THR A 563 -12.06 -13.66 -2.09
CA THR A 563 -11.67 -14.32 -0.84
C THR A 563 -10.56 -13.53 -0.15
N LYS A 564 -10.21 -13.94 1.09
CA LYS A 564 -9.06 -13.39 1.81
C LYS A 564 -7.74 -13.57 1.06
N LYS A 565 -7.62 -14.64 0.27
CA LYS A 565 -6.43 -14.90 -0.55
C LYS A 565 -6.25 -13.82 -1.62
N ASP A 566 -7.34 -13.30 -2.19
CA ASP A 566 -7.28 -12.25 -3.19
C ASP A 566 -6.77 -10.91 -2.62
N LEU A 567 -6.90 -10.74 -1.30
CA LEU A 567 -6.35 -9.64 -0.52
C LEU A 567 -4.94 -9.93 0.01
N GLY A 568 -4.41 -11.14 -0.23
CA GLY A 568 -3.10 -11.58 0.24
C GLY A 568 -3.02 -11.87 1.73
N ILE A 569 -4.09 -12.46 2.29
CA ILE A 569 -4.24 -12.85 3.71
C ILE A 569 -4.49 -14.36 3.83
#